data_AF-A0A8B6MBB8-F1
#
_entry.id   AF-A0A8B6MBB8-F1
#
_cell.length_a   1.000
_cell.length_b   1.000
_cell.length_c   1.000
_cell.angle_alpha   90.00
_cell.angle_beta   90.00
_cell.angle_gamma   90.00
#
_symmetry.space_group_name_H-M   'P 1'
#
loop_
_entity.id
_entity.type
_entity.pdbx_description
1 polymer ?
#
loop_
_entity_poly.entity_id
_entity_poly.type
_entity_poly.pdbx_seq_one_letter_code
_entity_poly.pdbx_strand_id
1 'polypeptide(L)'
;MRYVLAAALMIGALSHANADCACGPDYCLGDPRFPQKLAAKKARLAKDYPARLVALLDRAGACVAAVDLAPDGFSLMTVAKDGSKLVIAWDIDSERISRAQVADGRALAFYMFNAAHRLACCGETPYDRRPDWDANLGVNTDNAIACKKAGGDVRCQ
;
A
#
# COMPACT_ATOMS: atom_id res chain seq x y z
N MET A 1 -43.42 39.36 24.15
CA MET A 1 -42.39 38.49 24.73
C MET A 1 -42.33 37.21 23.90
N ARG A 2 -41.27 37.02 23.11
CA ARG A 2 -41.05 35.79 22.31
C ARG A 2 -39.99 34.96 23.02
N TYR A 3 -40.35 33.75 23.44
CA TYR A 3 -39.46 32.79 24.07
C TYR A 3 -38.53 32.16 23.01
N VAL A 4 -37.22 32.19 23.25
CA VAL A 4 -36.23 31.44 22.47
C VAL A 4 -36.00 30.11 23.19
N LEU A 5 -36.41 29.00 22.57
CA LEU A 5 -36.02 27.66 23.03
C LEU A 5 -34.60 27.36 22.55
N ALA A 6 -33.68 27.17 23.48
CA ALA A 6 -32.36 26.61 23.21
C ALA A 6 -32.46 25.09 23.12
N ALA A 7 -32.20 24.53 21.93
CA ALA A 7 -32.06 23.10 21.74
C ALA A 7 -30.62 22.67 22.10
N ALA A 8 -30.47 21.96 23.21
CA ALA A 8 -29.20 21.34 23.59
C ALA A 8 -28.94 20.11 22.71
N LEU A 9 -27.95 20.17 21.83
CA LEU A 9 -27.43 19.00 21.13
C LEU A 9 -26.62 18.14 22.11
N MET A 10 -27.19 17.02 22.52
CA MET A 10 -26.47 15.93 23.19
C MET A 10 -25.57 15.24 22.15
N ILE A 11 -24.27 15.55 22.19
CA ILE A 11 -23.26 14.78 21.45
C ILE A 11 -23.06 13.48 22.23
N GLY A 12 -23.73 12.41 21.80
CA GLY A 12 -23.51 11.07 22.33
C GLY A 12 -22.09 10.61 22.03
N ALA A 13 -21.31 10.34 23.07
CA ALA A 13 -20.02 9.66 22.94
C ALA A 13 -20.26 8.23 22.45
N LEU A 14 -20.02 7.97 21.17
CA LEU A 14 -19.95 6.62 20.64
C LEU A 14 -18.77 5.92 21.32
N SER A 15 -19.10 5.02 22.25
CA SER A 15 -18.14 4.09 22.83
C SER A 15 -17.72 3.13 21.73
N HIS A 16 -16.54 3.37 21.16
CA HIS A 16 -15.94 2.46 20.20
C HIS A 16 -15.40 1.27 20.99
N ALA A 17 -16.13 0.15 20.96
CA ALA A 17 -15.61 -1.10 21.47
C ALA A 17 -14.27 -1.38 20.78
N ASN A 18 -13.21 -1.61 21.55
CA ASN A 18 -11.98 -2.16 21.00
C ASN A 18 -12.37 -3.44 20.27
N ALA A 19 -12.04 -3.53 18.98
CA ALA A 19 -12.27 -4.73 18.22
C ALA A 19 -11.32 -5.81 18.75
N ASP A 20 -11.73 -6.52 19.79
CA ASP A 20 -10.94 -7.63 20.33
C ASP A 20 -11.08 -8.83 19.39
N CYS A 21 -9.98 -9.17 18.71
CA CYS A 21 -9.84 -10.37 17.91
C CYS A 21 -8.73 -11.27 18.49
N ALA A 22 -8.75 -12.56 18.14
CA ALA A 22 -7.91 -13.59 18.76
C ALA A 22 -6.39 -13.39 18.58
N CYS A 23 -5.96 -12.58 17.61
CA CYS A 23 -4.55 -12.34 17.29
C CYS A 23 -4.01 -11.01 17.82
N GLY A 24 -4.78 -10.33 18.68
CA GLY A 24 -4.39 -9.07 19.32
C GLY A 24 -4.88 -7.82 18.57
N PRO A 25 -5.10 -6.71 19.30
CA PRO A 25 -5.85 -5.55 18.82
C PRO A 25 -5.26 -4.91 17.56
N ASP A 26 -3.93 -4.92 17.41
CA ASP A 26 -3.29 -4.29 16.25
C ASP A 26 -3.50 -5.05 14.94
N TYR A 27 -3.83 -6.34 15.01
CA TYR A 27 -4.09 -7.18 13.84
C TYR A 27 -5.57 -7.25 13.47
N CYS A 28 -6.45 -6.67 14.29
CA CYS A 28 -7.88 -6.76 14.09
C CYS A 28 -8.35 -5.91 12.91
N LEU A 29 -9.21 -6.52 12.08
CA LEU A 29 -9.90 -5.80 11.01
C LEU A 29 -10.87 -4.80 11.63
N GLY A 30 -10.94 -3.60 11.05
CA GLY A 30 -11.88 -2.58 11.48
C GLY A 30 -11.52 -1.88 12.81
N ASP A 31 -10.29 -2.04 13.29
CA ASP A 31 -9.81 -1.29 14.46
C ASP A 31 -9.96 0.23 14.21
N PRO A 32 -10.58 0.99 15.14
CA PRO A 32 -10.87 2.41 14.94
C PRO A 32 -9.63 3.30 14.81
N ARG A 33 -8.44 2.82 15.22
CA ARG A 33 -7.16 3.53 15.07
C ARG A 33 -6.62 3.45 13.64
N PHE A 34 -7.06 2.47 12.85
CA PHE A 34 -6.53 2.22 11.50
C PHE A 34 -6.63 3.44 10.57
N PRO A 35 -7.79 4.10 10.39
CA PRO A 35 -7.91 5.22 9.47
C PRO A 35 -6.98 6.39 9.84
N GLN A 36 -6.86 6.71 11.14
CA GLN A 36 -6.00 7.78 11.61
C GLN A 36 -4.51 7.46 11.39
N LYS A 37 -4.09 6.23 11.69
CA LYS A 37 -2.70 5.79 11.48
C LYS A 37 -2.34 5.78 9.99
N LEU A 38 -3.22 5.25 9.14
CA LEU A 38 -3.02 5.27 7.70
C LEU A 38 -2.91 6.70 7.18
N ALA A 39 -3.81 7.60 7.58
CA ALA A 39 -3.76 9.01 7.18
C ALA A 39 -2.46 9.69 7.62
N ALA A 40 -2.01 9.47 8.86
CA ALA A 40 -0.77 10.04 9.38
C ALA A 40 0.46 9.54 8.62
N LYS A 41 0.52 8.24 8.29
CA LYS A 41 1.62 7.66 7.50
C LYS A 41 1.62 8.19 6.06
N LYS A 42 0.46 8.25 5.41
CA LYS A 42 0.33 8.84 4.07
C LYS A 42 0.77 10.29 4.06
N ALA A 43 0.37 11.09 5.05
CA ALA A 43 0.78 12.49 5.17
C ALA A 43 2.30 12.65 5.37
N ARG A 44 2.95 11.73 6.11
CA ARG A 44 4.40 11.70 6.25
C ARG A 44 5.07 11.41 4.90
N LEU A 45 4.70 10.32 4.24
CA LEU A 45 5.33 9.87 3.00
C LEU A 45 5.03 10.78 1.79
N ALA A 46 3.90 11.48 1.79
CA ALA A 46 3.54 12.41 0.72
C ALA A 46 4.48 13.61 0.59
N LYS A 47 5.37 13.84 1.56
CA LYS A 47 6.41 14.87 1.48
C LYS A 47 7.49 14.52 0.46
N ASP A 48 7.81 13.23 0.35
CA ASP A 48 8.98 12.74 -0.40
C ASP A 48 8.59 11.86 -1.59
N TYR A 49 7.36 11.32 -1.62
CA TYR A 49 6.91 10.36 -2.62
C TYR A 49 5.70 10.86 -3.42
N PRO A 50 5.61 10.54 -4.71
CA PRO A 50 4.47 10.90 -5.55
C PRO A 50 3.18 10.21 -5.06
N ALA A 51 2.05 10.89 -5.29
CA ALA A 51 0.73 10.43 -4.84
C ALA A 51 0.39 8.98 -5.27
N ARG A 52 0.83 8.56 -6.46
CA ARG A 52 0.59 7.18 -6.95
C ARG A 52 1.24 6.12 -6.06
N LEU A 53 2.41 6.39 -5.49
CA LEU A 53 3.08 5.46 -4.58
C LEU A 53 2.41 5.50 -3.21
N VAL A 54 2.10 6.68 -2.69
CA VAL A 54 1.39 6.83 -1.42
C VAL A 54 0.04 6.10 -1.43
N ALA A 55 -0.64 6.04 -2.58
CA ALA A 55 -1.89 5.30 -2.75
C ALA A 55 -1.75 3.77 -2.64
N LEU A 56 -0.54 3.21 -2.75
CA LEU A 56 -0.33 1.77 -2.52
C LEU A 56 -0.58 1.37 -1.06
N LEU A 57 -0.43 2.30 -0.11
CA LEU A 57 -0.73 2.03 1.30
C LEU A 57 -2.21 1.68 1.52
N ASP A 58 -3.10 2.09 0.62
CA ASP A 58 -4.52 1.74 0.67
C ASP A 58 -4.77 0.25 0.31
N ARG A 59 -3.75 -0.46 -0.20
CA ARG A 59 -3.82 -1.86 -0.68
C ARG A 59 -3.18 -2.86 0.28
N ALA A 60 -2.35 -2.39 1.21
CA ALA A 60 -1.47 -3.22 2.04
C ALA A 60 -2.19 -4.01 3.15
N GLY A 61 -3.40 -3.60 3.56
CA GLY A 61 -4.19 -4.25 4.62
C GLY A 61 -5.15 -3.27 5.33
N ALA A 62 -6.01 -3.80 6.22
CA ALA A 62 -7.06 -3.04 6.91
C ALA A 62 -7.00 -3.16 8.45
N CYS A 63 -5.80 -3.31 9.00
CA CYS A 63 -5.51 -3.35 10.44
C CYS A 63 -4.31 -2.46 10.78
N VAL A 64 -4.17 -2.10 12.06
CA VAL A 64 -3.11 -1.20 12.55
C VAL A 64 -1.71 -1.74 12.23
N ALA A 65 -1.48 -3.03 12.41
CA ALA A 65 -0.21 -3.69 12.14
C ALA A 65 0.22 -3.55 10.67
N ALA A 66 -0.72 -3.57 9.72
CA ALA A 66 -0.41 -3.39 8.30
C ALA A 66 0.18 -1.99 8.02
N VAL A 67 -0.24 -0.97 8.77
CA VAL A 67 0.29 0.39 8.65
C VAL A 67 1.63 0.54 9.36
N ASP A 68 1.72 0.06 10.59
CA ASP A 68 2.89 0.27 11.46
C ASP A 68 4.10 -0.55 10.99
N LEU A 69 3.89 -1.77 10.47
CA LEU A 69 4.96 -2.64 9.98
C LEU A 69 5.35 -2.40 8.52
N ALA A 70 4.53 -1.66 7.76
CA ALA A 70 4.89 -1.25 6.41
C ALA A 70 6.19 -0.41 6.44
N PRO A 71 7.07 -0.50 5.43
CA PRO A 71 8.23 0.38 5.34
C PRO A 71 7.85 1.86 5.24
N ASP A 72 8.78 2.74 5.63
CA ASP A 72 8.68 4.20 5.43
C ASP A 72 9.31 4.65 4.10
N GLY A 73 9.21 3.79 3.09
CA GLY A 73 9.70 4.07 1.74
C GLY A 73 9.10 3.10 0.73
N PHE A 74 9.51 3.25 -0.52
CA PHE A 74 9.07 2.39 -1.62
C PHE A 74 10.27 1.70 -2.24
N SER A 75 10.03 0.53 -2.81
CA SER A 75 11.02 -0.23 -3.57
C SER A 75 10.64 -0.25 -5.03
N LEU A 76 11.67 -0.36 -5.88
CA LEU A 76 11.55 -0.59 -7.31
C LEU A 76 12.22 -1.92 -7.63
N MET A 77 11.47 -2.81 -8.29
CA MET A 77 11.97 -4.07 -8.81
C MET A 77 12.01 -4.04 -10.33
N THR A 78 13.18 -4.22 -10.93
CA THR A 78 13.33 -4.38 -12.38
C THR A 78 13.51 -5.85 -12.72
N VAL A 79 12.78 -6.33 -13.74
CA VAL A 79 12.85 -7.70 -14.23
C VAL A 79 13.53 -7.71 -15.59
N ALA A 80 14.70 -8.32 -15.66
CA ALA A 80 15.46 -8.46 -16.91
C ALA A 80 14.87 -9.55 -17.82
N LYS A 81 15.36 -9.62 -19.06
CA LYS A 81 14.91 -10.61 -20.06
C LYS A 81 15.19 -12.06 -19.67
N ASP A 82 16.24 -12.29 -18.89
CA ASP A 82 16.59 -13.62 -18.38
C ASP A 82 15.80 -14.00 -17.11
N GLY A 83 14.88 -13.14 -16.65
CA GLY A 83 14.07 -13.36 -15.46
C GLY A 83 14.77 -12.98 -14.14
N SER A 84 16.02 -12.51 -14.20
CA SER A 84 16.71 -11.95 -13.04
C SER A 84 16.03 -10.66 -12.57
N LYS A 85 16.15 -10.40 -11.26
CA LYS A 85 15.44 -9.32 -10.57
C LYS A 85 16.42 -8.50 -9.77
N LEU A 86 16.33 -7.18 -9.93
CA LEU A 86 17.04 -6.22 -9.10
C LEU A 86 16.01 -5.43 -8.32
N VAL A 87 16.09 -5.47 -6.99
CA VAL A 87 15.25 -4.67 -6.08
C VAL A 87 16.12 -3.60 -5.44
N ILE A 88 15.73 -2.35 -5.58
CA ILE A 88 16.39 -1.19 -4.97
C ILE A 88 15.36 -0.29 -4.29
N ALA A 89 15.82 0.65 -3.48
CA ALA A 89 14.98 1.74 -3.01
C ALA A 89 14.49 2.55 -4.22
N TRP A 90 13.23 2.95 -4.19
CA TRP A 90 12.67 3.81 -5.22
C TRP A 90 13.18 5.24 -5.04
N ASP A 91 13.56 5.85 -6.17
CA ASP A 91 13.70 7.28 -6.35
C ASP A 91 13.27 7.64 -7.78
N ILE A 92 13.27 8.94 -8.10
CA ILE A 92 12.83 9.42 -9.42
C ILE A 92 13.74 8.95 -10.56
N ASP A 93 15.04 8.80 -10.29
CA ASP A 93 16.04 8.45 -11.31
C ASP A 93 16.01 6.96 -11.63
N SER A 94 15.92 6.10 -10.62
CA SER A 94 15.74 4.65 -10.76
C SER A 94 14.46 4.32 -11.52
N GLU A 95 13.36 5.03 -11.28
CA GLU A 95 12.14 4.86 -12.08
C GLU A 95 12.34 5.30 -13.54
N ARG A 96 12.95 6.47 -13.77
CA ARG A 96 13.23 6.95 -15.13
C ARG A 96 14.12 5.97 -15.90
N ILE A 97 15.17 5.46 -15.27
CA ILE A 97 16.09 4.48 -15.85
C ILE A 97 15.34 3.18 -16.17
N SER A 98 14.54 2.66 -15.23
CA SER A 98 13.80 1.41 -15.42
C SER A 98 12.75 1.52 -16.52
N ARG A 99 12.09 2.69 -16.63
CA ARG A 99 11.20 3.01 -17.75
C ARG A 99 11.92 2.98 -19.08
N ALA A 100 13.09 3.61 -19.20
CA ALA A 100 13.89 3.56 -20.42
C ALA A 100 14.31 2.12 -20.75
N GLN A 101 14.76 1.36 -19.75
CA GLN A 101 15.12 -0.05 -19.95
C GLN A 101 13.95 -0.90 -20.48
N VAL A 102 12.72 -0.68 -19.99
CA VAL A 102 11.54 -1.39 -20.51
C VAL A 102 11.17 -0.90 -21.92
N ALA A 103 11.23 0.41 -22.18
CA ALA A 103 10.94 0.97 -23.51
C ALA A 103 11.90 0.42 -24.59
N ASP A 104 13.20 0.40 -24.29
CA ASP A 104 14.27 -0.13 -25.16
C ASP A 104 14.25 -1.67 -25.26
N GLY A 105 13.45 -2.34 -24.41
CA GLY A 105 13.40 -3.80 -24.33
C GLY A 105 14.64 -4.42 -23.68
N ARG A 106 15.39 -3.68 -22.85
CA ARG A 106 16.44 -4.23 -21.98
C ARG A 106 15.88 -4.90 -20.72
N ALA A 107 14.73 -4.43 -20.24
CA ALA A 107 13.94 -5.05 -19.18
C ALA A 107 12.58 -5.47 -19.72
N LEU A 108 11.97 -6.50 -19.12
CA LEU A 108 10.62 -6.94 -19.43
C LEU A 108 9.57 -6.05 -18.75
N ALA A 109 9.85 -5.67 -17.51
CA ALA A 109 8.95 -4.90 -16.66
C ALA A 109 9.74 -4.25 -15.52
N PHE A 110 9.12 -3.27 -14.87
CA PHE A 110 9.48 -2.91 -13.50
C PHE A 110 8.23 -2.74 -12.63
N TYR A 111 8.40 -2.89 -11.33
CA TYR A 111 7.33 -2.86 -10.34
C TYR A 111 7.70 -1.91 -9.21
N MET A 112 6.73 -1.18 -8.70
CA MET A 112 6.91 -0.31 -7.53
C MET A 112 5.96 -0.72 -6.43
N PHE A 113 6.45 -0.90 -5.21
CA PHE A 113 5.67 -1.36 -4.07
C PHE A 113 6.19 -0.77 -2.76
N ASN A 114 5.34 -0.68 -1.74
CA ASN A 114 5.77 -0.35 -0.37
C ASN A 114 6.27 -1.60 0.36
N ALA A 115 5.49 -2.69 0.29
CA ALA A 115 5.85 -4.00 0.80
C ALA A 115 5.62 -5.04 -0.29
N ALA A 116 6.59 -5.92 -0.53
CA ALA A 116 6.44 -6.95 -1.57
C ALA A 116 5.35 -7.96 -1.18
N HIS A 117 5.33 -8.35 0.10
CA HIS A 117 4.35 -9.25 0.66
C HIS A 117 3.23 -8.45 1.31
N ARG A 118 1.99 -8.82 1.04
CA ARG A 118 0.83 -8.23 1.69
C ARG A 118 0.71 -8.77 3.12
N LEU A 119 0.70 -7.89 4.12
CA LEU A 119 0.46 -8.31 5.49
C LEU A 119 -0.97 -8.84 5.62
N ALA A 120 -1.14 -10.01 6.24
CA ALA A 120 -2.45 -10.56 6.55
C ALA A 120 -2.91 -10.09 7.93
N CYS A 121 -4.06 -9.42 7.97
CA CYS A 121 -4.74 -9.12 9.24
C CYS A 121 -5.43 -10.36 9.80
N CYS A 122 -5.99 -10.27 11.01
CA CYS A 122 -6.64 -11.41 11.68
C CYS A 122 -7.71 -12.06 10.79
N GLY A 123 -7.59 -13.37 10.57
CA GLY A 123 -8.56 -14.13 9.78
C GLY A 123 -8.46 -13.92 8.27
N GLU A 124 -7.54 -13.08 7.78
CA GLU A 124 -7.28 -12.97 6.35
C GLU A 124 -6.34 -14.08 5.85
N THR A 125 -6.44 -14.38 4.55
CA THR A 125 -5.55 -15.31 3.86
C THR A 125 -4.09 -14.83 3.93
N PRO A 126 -3.13 -15.71 4.30
CA PRO A 126 -1.70 -15.41 4.24
C PRO A 126 -1.25 -14.99 2.84
N TYR A 127 -0.20 -14.17 2.77
CA TYR A 127 0.26 -13.52 1.53
C TYR A 127 0.50 -14.49 0.36
N ASP A 128 1.06 -15.66 0.64
CA ASP A 128 1.47 -16.70 -0.31
C ASP A 128 0.32 -17.59 -0.81
N ARG A 129 -0.86 -17.47 -0.19
CA ARG A 129 -2.08 -18.19 -0.57
C ARG A 129 -3.13 -17.29 -1.22
N ARG A 130 -2.82 -16.01 -1.41
CA ARG A 130 -3.72 -15.06 -2.08
C ARG A 130 -3.62 -15.25 -3.60
N PRO A 131 -4.71 -14.99 -4.35
CA PRO A 131 -4.71 -15.16 -5.81
C PRO A 131 -3.79 -14.19 -6.54
N ASP A 132 -3.41 -13.08 -5.89
CA ASP A 132 -2.48 -12.08 -6.42
C ASP A 132 -1.01 -12.39 -6.08
N TRP A 133 -0.71 -13.50 -5.40
CA TRP A 133 0.66 -13.92 -5.15
C TRP A 133 1.33 -14.42 -6.43
N ASP A 134 2.41 -13.75 -6.84
CA ASP A 134 3.29 -14.22 -7.89
C ASP A 134 4.58 -14.75 -7.27
N ALA A 135 4.69 -16.08 -7.19
CA ALA A 135 5.86 -16.75 -6.62
C ALA A 135 7.15 -16.53 -7.42
N ASN A 136 7.05 -16.25 -8.72
CA ASN A 136 8.22 -15.95 -9.54
C ASN A 136 8.75 -14.56 -9.22
N LEU A 137 7.85 -13.59 -9.03
CA LEU A 137 8.17 -12.21 -8.68
C LEU A 137 8.47 -12.02 -7.19
N GLY A 138 7.94 -12.87 -6.32
CA GLY A 138 8.00 -12.68 -4.87
C GLY A 138 7.16 -11.49 -4.40
N VAL A 139 6.04 -11.21 -5.08
CA VAL A 139 5.21 -10.03 -4.82
C VAL A 139 3.72 -10.39 -4.88
N ASN A 140 2.92 -9.81 -3.99
CA ASN A 140 1.47 -9.70 -4.16
C ASN A 140 1.18 -8.61 -5.19
N THR A 141 0.75 -8.98 -6.40
CA THR A 141 0.67 -8.07 -7.55
C THR A 141 -0.33 -6.93 -7.35
N ASP A 142 -1.36 -7.11 -6.53
CA ASP A 142 -2.29 -6.01 -6.21
C ASP A 142 -1.64 -4.94 -5.33
N ASN A 143 -0.57 -5.28 -4.61
CA ASN A 143 0.20 -4.35 -3.77
C ASN A 143 1.34 -3.62 -4.52
N ALA A 144 1.38 -3.76 -5.84
CA ALA A 144 2.39 -3.13 -6.69
C ALA A 144 1.75 -2.30 -7.81
N ILE A 145 2.50 -1.32 -8.30
CA ILE A 145 2.27 -0.72 -9.62
C ILE A 145 3.17 -1.46 -10.59
N ALA A 146 2.59 -2.12 -11.58
CA ALA A 146 3.32 -2.85 -12.62
C ALA A 146 3.45 -1.99 -13.87
N CYS A 147 4.69 -1.76 -14.32
CA CYS A 147 5.02 -0.99 -15.51
C CYS A 147 5.61 -1.89 -16.58
N LYS A 148 4.92 -2.02 -17.73
CA LYS A 148 5.27 -2.90 -18.83
C LYS A 148 5.21 -2.17 -20.16
N LYS A 149 5.96 -2.67 -21.16
CA LYS A 149 5.90 -2.13 -22.52
C LYS A 149 4.51 -2.36 -23.11
N ALA A 150 3.91 -1.29 -23.63
CA ALA A 150 2.61 -1.29 -24.29
C ALA A 150 2.72 -0.49 -25.58
N GLY A 151 2.90 -1.17 -26.71
CA GLY A 151 3.22 -0.53 -27.98
C GLY A 151 4.58 0.16 -27.95
N GLY A 152 4.62 1.46 -28.29
CA GLY A 152 5.82 2.28 -28.31
C GLY A 152 6.20 2.93 -26.97
N ASP A 153 5.43 2.71 -25.90
CA ASP A 153 5.64 3.36 -24.60
C ASP A 153 5.52 2.34 -23.44
N VAL A 154 5.70 2.80 -22.21
CA VAL A 154 5.58 2.03 -20.97
C VAL A 154 4.34 2.46 -20.20
N ARG A 155 3.41 1.51 -20.03
CA ARG A 155 2.17 1.72 -19.26
C ARG A 155 2.30 1.12 -17.88
N CYS A 156 1.90 1.89 -16.87
CA CYS A 156 1.87 1.49 -15.47
C CYS A 156 0.42 1.30 -15.01
N GLN A 157 0.13 0.23 -14.27
CA GLN A 157 -1.18 -0.10 -13.68
C GLN A 157 -1.01 -0.54 -12.24
#